data_AF-A0A7L0MH89-F1
#
_entry.id   AF-A0A7L0MH89-F1
#
_cell.length_a   1.000
_cell.length_b   1.000
_cell.length_c   1.000
_cell.angle_alpha   90.00
_cell.angle_beta   90.00
_cell.angle_gamma   90.00
#
_symmetry.space_group_name_H-M   'P 1'
#
loop_
_entity.id
_entity.type
_entity.pdbx_description
1 polymer ?
#
loop_
_entity_poly.entity_id
_entity_poly.type
_entity_poly.pdbx_seq_one_letter_code
_entity_poly.pdbx_strand_id
1 'polypeptide(L)'
;LPQRLATLATAAWEEAWQSRQQLQAKRQEVAQLQEQLNRARQDGERWASSLQRAQREALEREATRGAEQARQQELIRDMKGRLLELLREKDALWQKTEGINTAMSSPAPRDAGLCARCHKDFRLLSRRYNCRWAMEALGVTLGWHWHGTALTACSLGRLCQGKVCHTCSVDVGKQGRCCLLCYQQRHPDAT
;
A
#
# COMPACT_ATOMS: atom_id res chain seq x y z
N LEU A 1 72.71 34.54 77.88
CA LEU A 1 71.27 34.50 78.26
C LEU A 1 70.39 35.38 77.37
N PRO A 2 70.67 36.68 77.13
CA PRO A 2 69.76 37.56 76.35
C PRO A 2 69.65 37.18 74.86
N GLN A 3 70.75 36.77 74.21
CA GLN A 3 70.72 36.35 72.80
C GLN A 3 69.83 35.12 72.56
N ARG A 4 69.86 34.12 73.44
CA ARG A 4 69.02 32.92 73.32
C ARG A 4 67.53 33.23 73.44
N LEU A 5 67.16 34.19 74.30
CA LEU A 5 65.78 34.64 74.45
C LEU A 5 65.29 35.39 73.20
N ALA A 6 66.14 36.22 72.58
CA ALA A 6 65.82 36.90 71.34
C ALA A 6 65.59 35.92 70.18
N THR A 7 66.44 34.89 70.04
CA THR A 7 66.30 33.85 69.00
C THR A 7 65.01 33.03 69.18
N LEU A 8 64.64 32.73 70.42
CA LEU A 8 63.38 32.03 70.71
C LEU A 8 62.16 32.91 70.40
N ALA A 9 62.23 34.20 70.68
CA ALA A 9 61.15 35.14 70.38
C ALA A 9 60.93 35.30 68.86
N THR A 10 61.99 35.35 68.05
CA THR A 10 61.87 35.41 66.58
C THR A 10 61.31 34.12 66.00
N ALA A 11 61.79 32.96 66.47
CA ALA A 11 61.26 31.66 66.05
C ALA A 11 59.77 31.51 66.38
N ALA A 12 59.36 31.87 67.61
CA ALA A 12 57.95 31.82 68.01
C ALA A 12 57.07 32.78 67.19
N TRP A 13 57.58 33.95 66.81
CA TRP A 13 56.86 34.89 65.96
C TRP A 13 56.71 34.37 64.51
N GLU A 14 57.76 33.78 63.96
CA GLU A 14 57.74 33.14 62.63
C GLU A 14 56.76 31.97 62.59
N GLU A 15 56.78 31.09 63.59
CA GLU A 15 55.82 29.98 63.72
C GLU A 15 54.38 30.49 63.82
N ALA A 16 54.12 31.52 64.63
CA ALA A 16 52.80 32.12 64.75
C ALA A 16 52.34 32.81 63.45
N TRP A 17 53.25 33.39 62.68
CA TRP A 17 52.96 33.96 61.37
C TRP A 17 52.66 32.89 60.34
N GLN A 18 53.48 31.83 60.27
CA GLN A 18 53.29 30.68 59.38
C GLN A 18 51.97 29.95 59.67
N SER A 19 51.67 29.71 60.95
CA SER A 19 50.41 29.09 61.37
C SER A 19 49.19 29.92 60.95
N ARG A 20 49.27 31.26 61.05
CA ARG A 20 48.20 32.16 60.57
C ARG A 20 48.02 32.11 59.06
N GLN A 21 49.10 32.11 58.30
CA GLN A 21 49.06 31.97 56.84
C GLN A 21 48.41 30.65 56.42
N GLN A 22 48.79 29.53 57.07
CA GLN A 22 48.19 28.22 56.82
C GLN A 22 46.69 28.20 57.15
N LEU A 23 46.28 28.77 58.28
CA LEU A 23 44.87 28.86 58.65
C LEU A 23 44.08 29.69 57.63
N GLN A 24 44.66 30.76 57.11
CA GLN A 24 44.04 31.61 56.10
C GLN A 24 43.89 30.87 54.75
N ALA A 25 44.91 30.12 54.32
CA ALA A 25 44.84 29.28 53.14
C ALA A 25 43.75 28.20 53.28
N LYS A 26 43.66 27.54 54.44
CA LYS A 26 42.61 26.55 54.71
C LYS A 26 41.21 27.15 54.74
N ARG A 27 41.05 28.37 55.26
CA ARG A 27 39.77 29.08 55.19
C ARG A 27 39.33 29.39 53.75
N GLN A 28 40.28 29.76 52.89
CA GLN A 28 40.00 29.99 51.47
C GLN A 28 39.61 28.70 50.76
N GLU A 29 40.30 27.60 51.05
CA GLU A 29 40.00 26.27 50.50
C GLU A 29 38.58 25.82 50.90
N VAL A 30 38.21 25.96 52.17
CA VAL A 30 36.85 25.66 52.64
C VAL A 30 35.80 26.52 51.94
N ALA A 31 36.07 27.83 51.76
CA ALA A 31 35.14 28.70 51.05
C ALA A 31 34.94 28.29 49.58
N GLN A 32 36.01 27.89 48.89
CA GLN A 32 35.95 27.40 47.51
C GLN A 32 35.17 26.09 47.40
N LEU A 33 35.43 25.14 48.31
CA LEU A 33 34.71 23.86 48.34
C LEU A 33 33.23 24.04 48.67
N GLN A 34 32.89 24.97 49.58
CA GLN A 34 31.51 25.29 49.92
C GLN A 34 30.75 25.82 48.70
N GLU A 35 31.38 26.70 47.92
CA GLU A 35 30.80 27.23 46.69
C GLU A 35 30.61 26.13 45.63
N GLN A 36 31.59 25.23 45.47
CA GLN A 36 31.48 24.09 44.56
C GLN A 36 30.33 23.16 44.96
N LEU A 37 30.17 22.85 46.25
CA LEU A 37 29.06 22.06 46.76
C LEU A 37 27.70 22.73 46.50
N ASN A 38 27.61 24.04 46.72
CA ASN A 38 26.39 24.79 46.44
C ASN A 38 26.01 24.73 44.96
N ARG A 39 26.98 24.89 44.05
CA ARG A 39 26.76 24.75 42.60
C ARG A 39 26.32 23.35 42.22
N ALA A 40 27.03 22.33 42.69
CA ALA A 40 26.69 20.94 42.42
C ALA A 40 25.28 20.58 42.91
N ARG A 41 24.88 21.11 44.08
CA ARG A 41 23.52 20.93 44.61
C ARG A 41 22.47 21.58 43.71
N GLN A 42 22.69 22.83 43.29
CA GLN A 42 21.79 23.54 42.38
C GLN A 42 21.67 22.83 41.03
N ASP A 43 22.79 22.32 40.50
CA ASP A 43 22.78 21.50 39.30
C ASP A 43 21.95 20.23 39.50
N GLY A 44 22.12 19.53 40.62
CA GLY A 44 21.31 18.38 40.98
C GLY A 44 19.80 18.69 41.01
N GLU A 45 19.40 19.81 41.62
CA GLU A 45 18.01 20.26 41.66
C GLU A 45 17.46 20.61 40.26
N ARG A 46 18.29 21.25 39.41
CA ARG A 46 17.95 21.52 38.00
C ARG A 46 17.76 20.25 37.19
N TRP A 47 18.66 19.27 37.33
CA TRP A 47 18.57 17.99 36.65
C TRP A 47 17.38 17.17 37.12
N ALA A 48 17.10 17.14 38.43
CA ALA A 48 15.94 16.46 38.99
C ALA A 48 14.63 17.04 38.41
N SER A 49 14.51 18.36 38.39
CA SER A 49 13.34 19.05 37.82
C SER A 49 13.19 18.78 36.32
N SER A 50 14.31 18.73 35.59
CA SER A 50 14.29 18.46 34.15
C SER A 50 13.96 17.00 33.83
N LEU A 51 14.46 16.07 34.63
CA LEU A 51 14.13 14.65 34.52
C LEU A 51 12.65 14.40 34.79
N GLN A 52 12.10 15.02 35.85
CA GLN A 52 10.69 14.87 36.18
C GLN A 52 9.78 15.41 35.07
N ARG A 53 10.14 16.54 34.44
CA ARG A 53 9.44 17.06 33.27
C ARG A 53 9.53 16.10 32.08
N ALA A 54 10.74 15.65 31.76
CA ALA A 54 10.97 14.72 30.65
C ALA A 54 10.18 13.41 30.83
N GLN A 55 10.12 12.88 32.05
CA GLN A 55 9.32 11.69 32.39
C GLN A 55 7.82 11.92 32.17
N ARG A 56 7.29 13.06 32.64
CA ARG A 56 5.88 13.41 32.42
C ARG A 56 5.56 13.50 30.93
N GLU A 57 6.37 14.24 30.18
CA GLU A 57 6.15 14.37 28.74
C GLU A 57 6.30 13.04 28.01
N ALA A 58 7.20 12.15 28.45
CA ALA A 58 7.33 10.80 27.90
C ALA A 58 6.05 9.99 28.12
N LEU A 59 5.50 10.00 29.34
CA LEU A 59 4.23 9.31 29.65
C LEU A 59 3.06 9.89 28.85
N GLU A 60 2.99 11.21 28.67
CA GLU A 60 1.95 11.85 27.83
C GLU A 60 2.11 11.47 26.35
N ARG A 61 3.36 11.40 25.84
CA ARG A 61 3.65 10.91 24.48
C ARG A 61 3.27 9.45 24.31
N GLU A 62 3.51 8.61 25.31
CA GLU A 62 3.11 7.20 25.28
C GLU A 62 1.59 7.05 25.32
N ALA A 63 0.89 7.80 26.18
CA ALA A 63 -0.56 7.80 26.25
C ALA A 63 -1.20 8.25 24.94
N THR A 64 -0.68 9.31 24.31
CA THR A 64 -1.19 9.81 23.02
C THR A 64 -0.94 8.82 21.88
N ARG A 65 0.24 8.18 21.83
CA ARG A 65 0.55 7.10 20.87
C ARG A 65 -0.34 5.89 21.07
N GLY A 66 -0.56 5.47 22.32
CA GLY A 66 -1.46 4.37 22.66
C GLY A 66 -2.90 4.66 22.26
N ALA A 67 -3.39 5.89 22.47
CA ALA A 67 -4.73 6.29 22.05
C ALA A 67 -4.90 6.29 20.53
N GLU A 68 -3.89 6.76 19.78
CA GLU A 68 -3.91 6.68 18.31
C GLU A 68 -3.88 5.23 17.82
N GLN A 69 -3.05 4.39 18.42
CA GLN A 69 -3.00 2.96 18.09
C GLN A 69 -4.34 2.26 18.34
N ALA A 70 -5.01 2.59 19.46
CA ALA A 70 -6.35 2.06 19.76
C ALA A 70 -7.38 2.50 18.71
N ARG A 71 -7.38 3.77 18.28
CA ARG A 71 -8.24 4.26 17.19
C ARG A 71 -8.02 3.50 15.89
N GLN A 72 -6.76 3.27 15.52
CA GLN A 72 -6.42 2.53 14.30
C GLN A 72 -6.87 1.06 14.39
N GLN A 73 -6.69 0.42 15.54
CA GLN A 73 -7.15 -0.95 15.75
C GLN A 73 -8.67 -1.07 15.66
N GLU A 74 -9.40 -0.11 16.22
CA GLU A 74 -10.86 -0.05 16.12
C GLU A 74 -11.31 0.13 14.67
N LEU A 75 -10.71 1.07 13.93
CA LEU A 75 -11.02 1.27 12.51
C LEU A 75 -10.78 0.00 11.69
N ILE A 76 -9.66 -0.68 11.91
CA ILE A 76 -9.35 -1.94 11.23
C ILE A 76 -10.39 -3.01 11.56
N ARG A 77 -10.78 -3.12 12.84
CA ARG A 77 -11.81 -4.07 13.28
C ARG A 77 -13.14 -3.78 12.59
N ASP A 78 -13.55 -2.52 12.54
CA ASP A 78 -14.82 -2.10 11.94
C ASP A 78 -14.82 -2.32 10.43
N MET A 79 -13.74 -1.97 9.73
CA MET A 79 -13.57 -2.24 8.30
C MET A 79 -13.62 -3.73 7.98
N LYS A 80 -12.99 -4.57 8.80
CA LYS A 80 -13.06 -6.03 8.66
C LYS A 80 -14.50 -6.54 8.89
N GLY A 81 -15.19 -6.02 9.90
CA GLY A 81 -16.60 -6.33 10.16
C GLY A 81 -17.48 -6.01 8.95
N ARG A 82 -17.35 -4.78 8.42
CA ARG A 82 -18.11 -4.34 7.24
C ARG A 82 -17.81 -5.18 5.99
N LEU A 83 -16.55 -5.54 5.78
CA LEU A 83 -16.17 -6.41 4.66
C LEU A 83 -16.85 -7.78 4.76
N LEU A 84 -16.91 -8.37 5.96
CA LEU A 84 -17.59 -9.65 6.18
C LEU A 84 -19.11 -9.53 5.95
N GLU A 85 -19.74 -8.44 6.37
CA GLU A 85 -21.16 -8.15 6.06
C GLU A 85 -21.39 -8.11 4.55
N LEU A 86 -20.60 -7.32 3.82
CA LEU A 86 -20.70 -7.20 2.37
C LEU A 86 -20.48 -8.53 1.65
N LEU A 87 -19.55 -9.36 2.13
CA LEU A 87 -19.33 -10.69 1.57
C LEU A 87 -20.55 -11.60 1.75
N ARG A 88 -21.19 -11.57 2.92
CA ARG A 88 -22.43 -12.32 3.19
C ARG A 88 -23.58 -11.84 2.32
N GLU A 89 -23.74 -10.52 2.18
CA GLU A 89 -24.75 -9.93 1.30
C GLU A 89 -24.53 -10.34 -0.16
N LYS A 90 -23.28 -10.25 -0.64
CA LYS A 90 -22.88 -10.68 -1.98
C LYS A 90 -23.17 -12.18 -2.19
N ASP A 91 -22.86 -13.05 -1.22
CA ASP A 91 -23.15 -14.49 -1.32
C ASP A 91 -24.66 -14.77 -1.33
N ALA A 92 -25.45 -14.05 -0.53
CA ALA A 92 -26.91 -14.16 -0.54
C ALA A 92 -27.52 -13.73 -1.90
N LEU A 93 -26.99 -12.67 -2.51
CA LEU A 93 -27.39 -12.24 -3.86
C LEU A 93 -26.98 -13.26 -4.93
N TRP A 94 -25.78 -13.81 -4.82
CA TRP A 94 -25.32 -14.88 -5.71
C TRP A 94 -26.24 -16.09 -5.65
N GLN A 95 -26.57 -16.59 -4.46
CA GLN A 95 -27.49 -17.73 -4.27
C GLN A 95 -28.86 -17.48 -4.89
N LYS A 96 -29.43 -16.28 -4.73
CA LYS A 96 -30.70 -15.91 -5.37
C LYS A 96 -30.60 -15.94 -6.89
N THR A 97 -29.49 -15.49 -7.46
CA THR A 97 -29.29 -15.40 -8.91
C THR A 97 -29.04 -16.79 -9.54
N GLU A 98 -28.25 -17.64 -8.89
CA GLU A 98 -28.06 -19.04 -9.31
C GLU A 98 -29.35 -19.86 -9.23
N GLY A 99 -30.16 -19.67 -8.18
CA GLY A 99 -31.49 -20.27 -8.09
C GLY A 99 -32.44 -19.85 -9.22
N ILE A 100 -32.29 -18.62 -9.74
CA ILE A 100 -33.05 -18.12 -10.90
C ILE A 100 -32.51 -18.71 -12.22
N ASN A 101 -31.18 -18.81 -12.38
CA ASN A 101 -30.55 -19.39 -13.58
C ASN A 101 -30.79 -20.91 -13.70
N THR A 102 -30.84 -21.63 -12.57
CA THR A 102 -31.09 -23.08 -12.55
C THR A 102 -32.48 -23.45 -13.08
N ALA A 103 -33.46 -22.53 -12.97
CA ALA A 103 -34.80 -22.72 -13.52
C ALA A 103 -34.86 -22.66 -15.06
N MET A 104 -33.85 -22.06 -15.72
CA MET A 104 -33.73 -22.08 -17.17
C MET A 104 -32.59 -23.01 -17.60
N SER A 105 -32.89 -24.30 -17.67
CA SER A 105 -32.11 -25.23 -18.50
C SER A 105 -32.31 -24.87 -19.97
N SER A 106 -31.54 -23.89 -20.46
CA SER A 106 -31.44 -23.60 -21.89
C SER A 106 -30.69 -24.76 -22.57
N PRO A 107 -31.26 -25.41 -23.60
CA PRO A 107 -30.57 -26.49 -24.30
C PRO A 107 -29.32 -25.92 -24.99
N ALA A 108 -28.16 -26.50 -24.69
CA ALA A 108 -26.88 -26.11 -25.29
C ALA A 108 -27.00 -25.99 -26.84
N PRO A 109 -26.36 -24.98 -27.47
CA PRO A 109 -26.48 -24.77 -28.92
C PRO A 109 -25.97 -26.00 -29.67
N ARG A 110 -26.86 -26.68 -30.40
CA ARG A 110 -26.57 -27.93 -31.11
C ARG A 110 -25.63 -27.76 -32.31
N ASP A 111 -25.19 -26.53 -32.60
CA ASP A 111 -24.52 -26.16 -33.85
C ASP A 111 -22.98 -25.97 -33.74
N ALA A 112 -22.36 -26.29 -32.59
CA ALA A 112 -20.92 -26.09 -32.37
C ALA A 112 -19.99 -26.90 -33.31
N GLY A 113 -20.54 -27.85 -34.06
CA GLY A 113 -19.85 -28.75 -35.00
C GLY A 113 -20.01 -28.42 -36.48
N LEU A 114 -20.84 -27.44 -36.87
CA LEU A 114 -21.20 -27.16 -38.26
C LEU A 114 -20.57 -25.87 -38.79
N CYS A 115 -20.27 -25.84 -40.09
CA CYS A 115 -19.95 -24.59 -40.78
C CYS A 115 -21.18 -23.67 -40.76
N ALA A 116 -21.05 -22.46 -40.21
CA ALA A 116 -22.17 -21.53 -40.10
C ALA A 116 -22.72 -21.00 -41.43
N ARG A 117 -22.09 -21.33 -42.57
CA ARG A 117 -22.54 -20.91 -43.91
C ARG A 117 -23.18 -22.04 -44.70
N CYS A 118 -22.52 -23.20 -44.77
CA CYS A 118 -23.00 -24.34 -45.57
C CYS A 118 -23.55 -25.48 -44.73
N HIS A 119 -23.60 -25.31 -43.39
CA HIS A 119 -24.06 -26.29 -42.40
C HIS A 119 -23.40 -27.67 -42.51
N LYS A 120 -22.24 -27.76 -43.19
CA LYS A 120 -21.47 -28.99 -43.29
C LYS A 120 -20.75 -29.26 -41.98
N ASP A 121 -20.85 -30.50 -41.50
CA ASP A 121 -20.09 -30.97 -40.36
C ASP A 121 -18.59 -30.76 -40.53
N PHE A 122 -17.95 -30.21 -39.51
CA PHE A 122 -16.50 -30.23 -39.38
C PHE A 122 -16.03 -31.62 -38.96
N ARG A 123 -15.98 -32.55 -39.93
CA ARG A 123 -15.35 -33.87 -39.78
C ARG A 123 -13.89 -33.72 -39.34
N LEU A 124 -13.30 -34.79 -38.79
CA LEU A 124 -11.95 -34.82 -38.18
C LEU A 124 -10.83 -34.15 -39.00
N LEU A 125 -10.92 -34.17 -40.34
CA LEU A 125 -9.91 -33.59 -41.24
C LEU A 125 -10.25 -32.18 -41.76
N SER A 126 -11.44 -31.66 -41.48
CA SER A 126 -11.87 -30.33 -41.94
C SER A 126 -11.36 -29.25 -40.99
N ARG A 127 -10.46 -28.39 -41.49
CA ARG A 127 -10.00 -27.22 -40.74
C ARG A 127 -11.16 -26.27 -40.44
N ARG A 128 -11.22 -25.81 -39.20
CA ARG A 128 -12.22 -24.86 -38.70
C ARG A 128 -11.60 -23.47 -38.64
N TYR A 129 -12.18 -22.50 -39.34
CA TYR A 129 -11.70 -21.11 -39.33
C TYR A 129 -12.68 -20.23 -38.58
N ASN A 130 -12.17 -19.39 -37.69
CA ASN A 130 -12.98 -18.35 -37.06
C ASN A 130 -13.01 -17.14 -38.00
N CYS A 131 -14.21 -16.63 -38.31
CA CYS A 131 -14.32 -15.35 -39.00
C CYS A 131 -13.76 -14.27 -38.07
N ARG A 132 -12.81 -13.46 -38.55
CA ARG A 132 -12.22 -12.35 -37.79
C ARG A 132 -13.29 -11.43 -37.18
N TRP A 133 -14.35 -11.17 -37.94
CA TRP A 133 -15.42 -10.26 -37.54
C TRP A 133 -16.53 -10.93 -36.70
N ALA A 134 -16.40 -12.22 -36.37
CA ALA A 134 -17.33 -12.92 -35.47
C ALA A 134 -17.05 -12.66 -33.98
N MET A 135 -15.84 -12.24 -33.62
CA MET A 135 -15.41 -12.10 -32.21
C MET A 135 -15.49 -10.67 -31.66
N GLU A 136 -16.17 -9.73 -32.32
CA GLU A 136 -16.48 -8.43 -31.72
C GLU A 136 -17.75 -8.47 -30.84
N ALA A 137 -18.50 -9.58 -30.84
CA ALA A 137 -19.74 -9.72 -30.09
C ALA A 137 -19.61 -10.40 -28.70
N LEU A 138 -18.42 -10.86 -28.32
CA LEU A 138 -18.14 -11.38 -26.97
C LEU A 138 -17.00 -10.55 -26.39
N GLY A 139 -17.37 -9.53 -25.62
CA GLY A 139 -16.46 -8.52 -25.07
C GLY A 139 -15.21 -9.09 -24.42
N VAL A 140 -14.11 -9.10 -25.17
CA VAL A 140 -12.75 -9.15 -24.65
C VAL A 140 -12.10 -7.84 -25.04
N THR A 141 -12.08 -6.91 -24.10
CA THR A 141 -11.34 -5.66 -24.17
C THR A 141 -9.85 -5.96 -24.26
N LEU A 142 -9.29 -5.96 -25.47
CA LEU A 142 -7.90 -5.59 -25.69
C LEU A 142 -7.95 -4.21 -26.33
N GLY A 143 -7.86 -3.20 -25.45
CA GLY A 143 -8.14 -1.82 -25.80
C GLY A 143 -7.16 -1.28 -26.82
N TRP A 144 -7.68 -0.68 -27.89
CA TRP A 144 -7.08 0.44 -28.59
C TRP A 144 -8.20 1.33 -29.16
N HIS A 145 -8.16 2.60 -28.74
CA HIS A 145 -8.69 3.82 -29.35
C HIS A 145 -10.16 3.93 -29.79
N TRP A 146 -10.88 4.74 -29.00
CA TRP A 146 -12.07 5.49 -29.37
C TRP A 146 -11.74 6.51 -30.48
N HIS A 147 -12.35 6.37 -31.65
CA HIS A 147 -12.73 7.50 -32.50
C HIS A 147 -14.08 7.17 -33.16
N GLY A 148 -15.02 8.08 -32.99
CA GLY A 148 -16.44 7.84 -33.21
C GLY A 148 -16.82 7.60 -34.66
N THR A 149 -17.44 6.44 -34.91
CA THR A 149 -18.56 6.25 -35.85
C THR A 149 -19.35 5.02 -35.39
N ALA A 150 -20.14 5.15 -34.32
CA ALA A 150 -20.76 4.03 -33.62
C ALA A 150 -22.06 3.48 -34.24
N LEU A 151 -22.42 3.83 -35.48
CA LEU A 151 -23.73 3.49 -36.05
C LEU A 151 -23.74 2.51 -37.23
N THR A 152 -22.59 2.00 -37.69
CA THR A 152 -22.56 0.99 -38.77
C THR A 152 -21.88 -0.34 -38.41
N ALA A 153 -21.20 -0.44 -37.27
CA ALA A 153 -20.58 -1.69 -36.83
C ALA A 153 -21.55 -2.65 -36.10
N CYS A 154 -22.55 -2.12 -35.40
CA CYS A 154 -23.45 -2.90 -34.53
C CYS A 154 -24.52 -3.74 -35.25
N SER A 155 -24.74 -3.57 -36.56
CA SER A 155 -25.70 -4.37 -37.33
C SER A 155 -25.09 -5.63 -37.94
N LEU A 156 -23.76 -5.74 -38.03
CA LEU A 156 -23.08 -6.81 -38.75
C LEU A 156 -22.46 -7.90 -37.86
N GLY A 157 -22.15 -7.59 -36.59
CA GLY A 157 -21.68 -8.57 -35.60
C GLY A 157 -22.73 -9.64 -35.23
N ARG A 158 -24.01 -9.44 -35.61
CA ARG A 158 -25.09 -10.41 -35.44
C ARG A 158 -25.19 -11.45 -36.56
N LEU A 159 -24.51 -11.24 -37.70
CA LEU A 159 -24.68 -12.08 -38.89
C LEU A 159 -23.72 -13.28 -38.97
N CYS A 160 -22.56 -13.24 -38.30
CA CYS A 160 -21.68 -14.40 -38.23
C CYS A 160 -21.18 -14.63 -36.80
N GLN A 161 -21.78 -15.59 -36.08
CA GLN A 161 -21.25 -16.09 -34.80
C GLN A 161 -20.43 -17.39 -34.99
N GLY A 162 -19.94 -17.61 -36.21
CA GLY A 162 -19.70 -18.98 -36.67
C GLY A 162 -18.29 -19.30 -37.11
N LYS A 163 -17.85 -20.51 -36.74
CA LYS A 163 -16.76 -21.21 -37.43
C LYS A 163 -17.20 -21.51 -38.86
N VAL A 164 -16.33 -21.26 -39.84
CA VAL A 164 -16.56 -21.56 -41.25
C VAL A 164 -15.52 -22.55 -41.78
N CYS A 165 -15.90 -23.32 -42.80
CA CYS A 165 -14.96 -24.18 -43.52
C CYS A 165 -14.08 -23.35 -44.46
N HIS A 166 -13.01 -23.98 -44.96
CA HIS A 166 -12.08 -23.35 -45.91
C HIS A 166 -12.82 -22.71 -47.09
N THR A 167 -13.74 -23.44 -47.73
CA THR A 167 -14.52 -22.99 -48.90
C THR A 167 -15.44 -21.81 -48.60
N CYS A 168 -15.89 -21.66 -47.36
CA CYS A 168 -16.76 -20.56 -46.95
C CYS A 168 -15.97 -19.39 -46.33
N SER A 169 -14.64 -19.42 -46.41
CA SER A 169 -13.74 -18.42 -45.87
C SER A 169 -12.84 -17.83 -46.96
N VAL A 170 -12.58 -16.54 -46.88
CA VAL A 170 -11.59 -15.84 -47.71
C VAL A 170 -10.39 -15.50 -46.82
N ASP A 171 -9.19 -15.75 -47.34
CA ASP A 171 -7.95 -15.38 -46.69
C ASP A 171 -7.59 -13.94 -47.02
N VAL A 172 -7.54 -13.08 -46.02
CA VAL A 172 -7.26 -11.64 -46.16
C VAL A 172 -5.80 -11.35 -45.78
N GLY A 173 -4.92 -12.35 -45.96
CA GLY A 173 -3.49 -12.24 -45.71
C GLY A 173 -3.18 -12.03 -44.23
N LYS A 174 -2.41 -10.98 -43.90
CA LYS A 174 -1.95 -10.70 -42.52
C LYS A 174 -3.10 -10.47 -41.53
N GLN A 175 -4.31 -10.20 -42.02
CA GLN A 175 -5.46 -9.94 -41.17
C GLN A 175 -6.22 -11.22 -40.78
N GLY A 176 -5.85 -12.39 -41.31
CA GLY A 176 -6.52 -13.66 -41.06
C GLY A 176 -7.69 -13.90 -42.01
N ARG A 177 -8.61 -14.80 -41.64
CA ARG A 177 -9.73 -15.22 -42.50
C ARG A 177 -11.06 -14.60 -42.10
N CYS A 178 -11.89 -14.31 -43.09
CA CYS A 178 -13.26 -13.87 -42.91
C CYS A 178 -14.24 -14.78 -43.66
N CYS A 179 -15.50 -14.85 -43.23
CA CYS A 179 -16.52 -15.57 -44.00
C CYS A 179 -16.91 -14.79 -45.27
N LEU A 180 -17.34 -15.49 -46.31
CA LEU A 180 -17.73 -14.87 -47.59
C LEU A 180 -18.78 -13.77 -47.43
N LEU A 181 -19.76 -13.96 -46.53
CA LEU A 181 -20.79 -12.96 -46.24
C LEU A 181 -20.19 -11.64 -45.74
N CYS A 182 -19.29 -11.71 -44.76
CA CYS A 182 -18.68 -10.53 -44.21
C CYS A 182 -17.67 -9.88 -45.15
N TYR A 183 -17.05 -10.67 -46.04
CA TYR A 183 -16.20 -10.13 -47.10
C TYR A 183 -17.02 -9.31 -48.09
N GLN A 184 -18.10 -9.89 -48.62
CA GLN A 184 -18.98 -9.23 -49.61
C GLN A 184 -19.61 -7.94 -49.07
N GLN A 185 -20.07 -7.94 -47.82
CA GLN A 185 -20.70 -6.74 -47.22
C GLN A 185 -19.72 -5.58 -47.00
N ARG A 186 -18.42 -5.87 -46.85
CA ARG A 186 -17.38 -4.85 -46.60
C ARG A 186 -16.62 -4.46 -47.86
N HIS A 187 -16.76 -5.24 -48.93
CA HIS A 187 -16.15 -4.98 -50.24
C HIS A 187 -17.21 -5.11 -51.35
N PRO A 188 -18.17 -4.17 -51.43
CA PRO A 188 -19.23 -4.20 -52.45
C PRO A 188 -18.69 -4.03 -53.87
N ASP A 189 -17.51 -3.41 -54.04
CA ASP A 189 -16.90 -3.11 -55.33
C ASP A 189 -15.95 -4.21 -55.86
N ALA A 190 -15.93 -5.39 -55.22
CA ALA A 190 -15.04 -6.51 -55.58
C ALA A 190 -15.81 -7.71 -56.17
N THR A 191 -16.73 -7.44 -57.10
CA THR A 191 -17.40 -8.46 -57.92
C THR A 191 -16.85 -8.45 -59.33
#